data_AF-A0A937E5A1-F1
#
_entry.id   AF-A0A937E5A1-F1
#
_cell.length_a   1.000
_cell.length_b   1.000
_cell.length_c   1.000
_cell.angle_alpha   90.00
_cell.angle_beta   90.00
_cell.angle_gamma   90.00
#
_symmetry.space_group_name_H-M   'P 1'
#
loop_
_entity.id
_entity.type
_entity.pdbx_description
1 polymer ?
#
loop_
_entity_poly.entity_id
_entity_poly.type
_entity_poly.pdbx_seq_one_letter_code
_entity_poly.pdbx_strand_id
1 'polypeptide(L)'
;MKHTALAMALAAGLMASPVAAVAQDPVPTADRNDLECAALFAVMAGSDPQYEASGALGMAYYIGRLEGRNPGQDQVVRLFQWLNTQSEDQLMAMLEAAGPRCGQELQDLGSNMIEVGSSFAG
;
A
#
# COMPACT_ATOMS: atom_id res chain seq x y z
N MET A 1 71.93 -20.22 14.32
CA MET A 1 70.61 -20.75 14.71
C MET A 1 69.75 -19.59 15.18
N LYS A 2 68.48 -19.37 14.84
CA LYS A 2 67.50 -19.94 13.93
C LYS A 2 66.37 -18.87 13.91
N HIS A 3 66.06 -18.38 12.71
CA HIS A 3 64.78 -17.88 12.16
C HIS A 3 63.86 -16.89 12.91
N THR A 4 63.50 -15.83 12.16
CA THR A 4 62.13 -15.28 11.91
C THR A 4 61.37 -14.61 13.07
N ALA A 5 60.60 -13.53 12.89
CA ALA A 5 59.66 -13.31 11.79
C ALA A 5 59.38 -11.83 11.48
N LEU A 6 59.13 -11.64 10.18
CA LEU A 6 58.57 -10.49 9.47
C LEU A 6 57.09 -10.31 9.89
N ALA A 7 56.65 -9.08 10.18
CA ALA A 7 55.23 -8.73 10.23
C ALA A 7 55.02 -7.45 9.40
N MET A 8 54.81 -7.65 8.10
CA MET A 8 54.49 -6.60 7.15
C MET A 8 52.99 -6.31 7.27
N ALA A 9 52.67 -5.05 7.56
CA ALA A 9 51.31 -4.56 7.75
C ALA A 9 50.49 -4.66 6.44
N LEU A 10 49.36 -5.38 6.48
CA LEU A 10 48.32 -5.33 5.44
C LEU A 10 47.36 -4.19 5.75
N ALA A 11 47.54 -3.05 5.07
CA ALA A 11 46.54 -2.00 4.98
C ALA A 11 46.24 -1.79 3.49
N ALA A 12 45.12 -2.32 3.00
CA ALA A 12 44.56 -1.96 1.70
C ALA A 12 43.10 -2.39 1.57
N GLY A 13 42.20 -1.39 1.45
CA GLY A 13 41.03 -1.50 0.57
C GLY A 13 39.72 -1.97 1.18
N LEU A 14 39.14 -1.22 2.11
CA LEU A 14 37.68 -1.18 2.25
C LEU A 14 37.12 -0.38 1.06
N MET A 15 36.84 -1.07 -0.05
CA MET A 15 36.06 -0.54 -1.15
C MET A 15 34.63 -0.32 -0.64
N ALA A 16 34.32 0.88 -0.16
CA ALA A 16 32.95 1.29 0.10
C ALA A 16 32.25 1.46 -1.25
N SER A 17 31.55 0.43 -1.70
CA SER A 17 30.63 0.56 -2.83
C SER A 17 29.55 1.58 -2.48
N PRO A 18 29.24 2.55 -3.36
CA PRO A 18 28.11 3.44 -3.14
C PRO A 18 26.85 2.60 -3.26
N VAL A 19 26.20 2.32 -2.14
CA VAL A 19 24.81 1.86 -2.15
C VAL A 19 24.01 3.01 -2.75
N ALA A 20 23.54 2.83 -3.98
CA ALA A 20 22.61 3.75 -4.60
C ALA A 20 21.41 3.87 -3.66
N ALA A 21 21.19 5.06 -3.10
CA ALA A 21 20.03 5.34 -2.29
C ALA A 21 18.81 5.26 -3.21
N VAL A 22 18.13 4.11 -3.20
CA VAL A 22 16.79 4.02 -3.77
C VAL A 22 15.94 5.03 -3.01
N ALA A 23 15.37 6.00 -3.71
CA ALA A 23 14.45 6.95 -3.10
C ALA A 23 13.30 6.13 -2.49
N GLN A 24 13.27 6.07 -1.16
CA GLN A 24 12.19 5.40 -0.45
C GLN A 24 10.92 6.19 -0.74
N ASP A 25 9.88 5.50 -1.19
CA ASP A 25 8.61 6.16 -1.37
C ASP A 25 8.13 6.71 -0.01
N PRO A 26 7.77 8.00 0.07
CA PRO A 26 7.39 8.63 1.33
C PRO A 26 6.15 8.00 1.98
N VAL A 27 5.35 7.23 1.22
CA VAL A 27 4.15 6.57 1.74
C VAL A 27 4.48 5.13 2.16
N PRO A 28 4.22 4.75 3.43
CA PRO A 28 4.35 3.36 3.89
C PRO A 28 3.58 2.39 3.00
N THR A 29 4.11 1.20 2.74
CA THR A 29 3.49 0.21 1.83
C THR A 29 2.03 -0.10 2.18
N ALA A 30 1.71 -0.26 3.47
CA ALA A 30 0.33 -0.54 3.91
C ALA A 30 -0.62 0.61 3.57
N ASP A 31 -0.15 1.85 3.69
CA ASP A 31 -0.95 3.02 3.33
C ASP A 31 -1.11 3.15 1.83
N ARG A 32 -0.06 2.87 1.05
CA ARG A 32 -0.16 2.83 -0.40
C ARG A 32 -1.19 1.82 -0.86
N ASN A 33 -1.14 0.59 -0.34
CA ASN A 33 -2.08 -0.46 -0.72
C ASN A 33 -3.54 -0.03 -0.45
N ASP A 34 -3.78 0.65 0.67
CA ASP A 34 -5.12 1.13 1.00
C ASP A 34 -5.53 2.35 0.19
N LEU A 35 -4.59 3.24 -0.18
CA LEU A 35 -4.84 4.34 -1.11
C LEU A 35 -5.19 3.83 -2.53
N GLU A 36 -4.48 2.81 -3.01
CA GLU A 36 -4.78 2.13 -4.28
C GLU A 36 -6.20 1.54 -4.27
N CYS A 37 -6.57 0.84 -3.19
CA CYS A 37 -7.91 0.28 -3.07
C CYS A 37 -8.99 1.34 -2.91
N ALA A 38 -8.75 2.40 -2.12
CA ALA A 38 -9.68 3.52 -2.01
C ALA A 38 -9.91 4.21 -3.35
N ALA A 39 -8.84 4.38 -4.16
CA ALA A 39 -8.94 4.92 -5.51
C ALA A 39 -9.78 4.03 -6.44
N LEU A 40 -9.55 2.71 -6.42
CA LEU A 40 -10.34 1.75 -7.20
C LEU A 40 -11.83 1.88 -6.90
N PHE A 41 -12.18 1.86 -5.62
CA PHE A 41 -13.58 1.93 -5.21
C PHE A 41 -14.20 3.32 -5.42
N ALA A 42 -13.40 4.40 -5.37
CA ALA A 42 -13.84 5.73 -5.77
C ALA A 42 -14.19 5.79 -7.27
N VAL A 43 -13.36 5.18 -8.13
CA VAL A 43 -13.65 5.06 -9.57
C VAL A 43 -14.91 4.23 -9.80
N MET A 44 -15.07 3.09 -9.11
CA MET A 44 -16.30 2.30 -9.19
C MET A 44 -17.53 3.13 -8.80
N ALA A 45 -17.45 3.89 -7.71
CA ALA A 45 -18.55 4.73 -7.25
C ALA A 45 -18.94 5.82 -8.26
N GLY A 46 -17.96 6.39 -8.96
CA GLY A 46 -18.18 7.50 -9.90
C GLY A 46 -18.43 7.09 -11.36
N SER A 47 -18.22 5.82 -11.72
CA SER A 47 -18.28 5.35 -13.12
C SER A 47 -19.65 4.85 -13.56
N ASP A 48 -20.40 4.20 -12.68
CA ASP A 48 -21.71 3.62 -12.98
C ASP A 48 -22.63 3.69 -11.75
N PRO A 49 -23.86 4.24 -11.86
CA PRO A 49 -24.83 4.27 -10.77
C PRO A 49 -25.12 2.90 -10.14
N GLN A 50 -24.98 1.80 -10.89
CA GLN A 50 -25.18 0.45 -10.35
C GLN A 50 -24.13 0.08 -9.28
N TYR A 51 -22.95 0.71 -9.31
CA TYR A 51 -21.84 0.47 -8.39
C TYR A 51 -21.63 1.62 -7.41
N GLU A 52 -22.45 2.67 -7.45
CA GLU A 52 -22.29 3.85 -6.59
C GLU A 52 -22.20 3.48 -5.11
N ALA A 53 -23.19 2.73 -4.61
CA ALA A 53 -23.25 2.36 -3.21
C ALA A 53 -22.13 1.40 -2.80
N SER A 54 -21.84 0.38 -3.61
CA SER A 54 -20.79 -0.61 -3.31
C SER A 54 -19.39 -0.01 -3.40
N GLY A 55 -19.15 0.87 -4.38
CA GLY A 55 -17.93 1.66 -4.49
C GLY A 55 -17.75 2.61 -3.31
N ALA A 56 -18.79 3.33 -2.91
CA ALA A 56 -18.73 4.20 -1.73
C ALA A 56 -18.41 3.41 -0.45
N LEU A 57 -18.99 2.22 -0.29
CA LEU A 57 -18.73 1.33 0.85
C LEU A 57 -17.29 0.80 0.86
N GLY A 58 -16.78 0.37 -0.30
CA GLY A 58 -15.40 -0.06 -0.46
C GLY A 58 -14.41 1.07 -0.17
N MET A 59 -14.66 2.26 -0.72
CA MET A 59 -13.85 3.45 -0.44
C MET A 59 -13.84 3.79 1.05
N ALA A 60 -15.02 3.81 1.69
CA ALA A 60 -15.15 4.08 3.12
C ALA A 60 -14.37 3.10 3.99
N TYR A 61 -14.36 1.81 3.66
CA TYR A 61 -13.59 0.80 4.38
C TYR A 61 -12.08 1.09 4.36
N TYR A 62 -11.51 1.37 3.18
CA TYR A 62 -10.08 1.64 3.06
C TYR A 62 -9.67 3.00 3.62
N ILE A 63 -10.53 4.02 3.51
CA ILE A 63 -10.36 5.29 4.22
C ILE A 63 -10.34 5.06 5.75
N GLY A 64 -11.27 4.26 6.28
CA GLY A 64 -11.31 3.93 7.71
C GLY A 64 -10.06 3.18 8.19
N ARG A 65 -9.51 2.26 7.39
CA ARG A 65 -8.21 1.61 7.68
C ARG A 65 -7.07 2.63 7.77
N LEU A 66 -7.03 3.58 6.84
CA LEU A 66 -6.04 4.66 6.84
C LEU A 66 -6.20 5.56 8.06
N GLU A 67 -7.42 5.94 8.43
CA GLU A 67 -7.72 6.73 9.64
C GLU A 67 -7.26 6.01 10.91
N GLY A 68 -7.51 4.70 11.01
CA GLY A 68 -7.08 3.88 12.14
C GLY A 68 -5.56 3.82 12.31
N ARG A 69 -4.80 3.82 11.19
CA ARG A 69 -3.32 3.85 11.23
C ARG A 69 -2.75 5.26 11.37
N ASN A 70 -3.44 6.26 10.85
CA ASN A 70 -2.97 7.64 10.74
C ASN A 70 -4.00 8.61 11.35
N PRO A 71 -4.20 8.57 12.69
CA PRO A 71 -5.21 9.38 13.34
C PRO A 71 -4.94 10.89 13.19
N GLY A 72 -6.00 11.67 13.02
CA GLY A 72 -5.95 13.14 12.94
C GLY A 72 -5.54 13.70 11.57
N GLN A 73 -5.33 12.85 10.57
CA GLN A 73 -5.13 13.26 9.18
C GLN A 73 -6.43 13.10 8.38
N ASP A 74 -6.72 14.06 7.51
CA ASP A 74 -7.81 13.95 6.55
C ASP A 74 -7.41 12.99 5.41
N GLN A 75 -7.85 11.74 5.52
CA GLN A 75 -7.47 10.69 4.57
C GLN A 75 -8.09 10.88 3.18
N VAL A 76 -9.25 11.53 3.09
CA VAL A 76 -9.87 11.83 1.80
C VAL A 76 -9.04 12.88 1.07
N VAL A 77 -8.65 13.96 1.74
CA VAL A 77 -7.73 14.97 1.17
C VAL A 77 -6.38 14.34 0.82
N ARG A 78 -5.83 13.49 1.68
CA ARG A 78 -4.58 12.77 1.41
C ARG A 78 -4.68 11.88 0.18
N LEU A 79 -5.79 11.15 0.01
CA LEU A 79 -6.06 10.36 -1.19
C LEU A 79 -6.09 11.24 -2.45
N PHE A 80 -6.83 12.35 -2.42
CA PHE A 80 -6.84 13.29 -3.55
C PHE A 80 -5.44 13.82 -3.88
N GLN A 81 -4.66 14.21 -2.87
CA GLN A 81 -3.29 14.69 -3.08
C GLN A 81 -2.40 13.61 -3.70
N TRP A 82 -2.47 12.38 -3.20
CA TRP A 82 -1.70 11.26 -3.71
C TRP A 82 -2.09 10.88 -5.15
N LEU A 83 -3.38 10.91 -5.49
CA LEU A 83 -3.85 10.68 -6.85
C LEU A 83 -3.31 11.74 -7.83
N ASN A 84 -3.22 13.00 -7.40
CA ASN A 84 -2.67 14.09 -8.21
C ASN A 84 -1.14 14.00 -8.42
N THR A 85 -0.43 13.08 -7.75
CA THR A 85 0.98 12.83 -8.05
C THR A 85 1.20 11.76 -9.12
N GLN A 86 0.14 11.07 -9.56
CA GLN A 86 0.21 10.02 -10.57
C GLN A 86 -0.12 10.59 -11.96
N SER A 87 0.55 10.10 -13.00
CA SER A 87 0.06 10.29 -14.37
C SER A 87 -1.18 9.43 -14.63
N GLU A 88 -1.94 9.75 -15.68
CA GLU A 88 -3.10 8.96 -16.09
C GLU A 88 -2.73 7.49 -16.39
N ASP A 89 -1.64 7.26 -17.13
CA ASP A 89 -1.15 5.90 -17.43
C ASP A 89 -0.75 5.14 -16.16
N GLN A 90 -0.11 5.83 -15.20
CA GLN A 90 0.26 5.23 -13.91
C GLN A 90 -0.98 4.85 -13.11
N LEU A 91 -1.99 5.72 -13.08
CA LEU A 91 -3.24 5.48 -12.39
C LEU A 91 -3.96 4.27 -13.00
N MET A 92 -4.05 4.20 -14.33
CA MET A 92 -4.71 3.08 -15.01
C MET A 92 -4.01 1.74 -14.74
N ALA A 93 -2.69 1.69 -14.85
CA ALA A 93 -1.91 0.49 -14.55
C ALA A 93 -2.04 0.08 -13.07
N MET A 94 -2.06 1.06 -12.16
CA MET A 94 -2.26 0.83 -10.74
C MET A 94 -3.66 0.25 -10.44
N LEU A 95 -4.71 0.79 -11.05
CA LEU A 95 -6.09 0.31 -10.88
C LEU A 95 -6.26 -1.13 -11.37
N GLU A 96 -5.69 -1.45 -12.54
CA GLU A 96 -5.70 -2.80 -13.11
C GLU A 96 -4.98 -3.80 -12.19
N ALA A 97 -3.81 -3.42 -11.64
CA ALA A 97 -3.05 -4.25 -10.72
C ALA A 97 -3.73 -4.39 -9.34
N ALA A 98 -4.38 -3.33 -8.84
CA ALA A 98 -5.02 -3.32 -7.54
C ALA A 98 -6.32 -4.12 -7.50
N GLY A 99 -7.06 -4.16 -8.63
CA GLY A 99 -8.37 -4.80 -8.78
C GLY A 99 -8.50 -6.17 -8.10
N PRO A 100 -7.72 -7.19 -8.50
CA PRO A 100 -7.81 -8.54 -7.92
C PRO A 100 -7.55 -8.57 -6.40
N ARG A 101 -6.56 -7.82 -5.91
CA ARG A 101 -6.21 -7.77 -4.49
C ARG A 101 -7.32 -7.12 -3.68
N CYS A 102 -7.73 -5.91 -4.06
CA CYS A 102 -8.73 -5.13 -3.33
C CYS A 102 -10.11 -5.81 -3.34
N GLY A 103 -10.47 -6.43 -4.47
CA GLY A 103 -11.70 -7.22 -4.58
C GLY A 103 -11.68 -8.48 -3.72
N GLN A 104 -10.54 -9.18 -3.63
CA GLN A 104 -10.41 -10.35 -2.77
C GLN A 104 -10.48 -9.98 -1.28
N GLU A 105 -9.78 -8.91 -0.87
CA GLU A 105 -9.79 -8.44 0.53
C GLU A 105 -11.21 -8.12 1.03
N LEU A 106 -12.05 -7.45 0.20
CA LEU A 106 -13.44 -7.18 0.56
C LEU A 106 -14.33 -8.43 0.52
N GLN A 107 -14.09 -9.37 -0.39
CA GLN A 107 -14.80 -10.65 -0.41
C GLN A 107 -14.51 -11.48 0.85
N ASP A 108 -13.24 -11.53 1.27
CA ASP A 108 -12.84 -12.22 2.49
C ASP A 108 -13.47 -11.56 3.71
N LEU A 109 -13.42 -10.23 3.79
CA LEU A 109 -14.08 -9.47 4.85
C LEU A 109 -15.59 -9.75 4.89
N GLY A 110 -16.27 -9.66 3.75
CA GLY A 110 -17.70 -9.91 3.65
C GLY A 110 -18.09 -11.33 4.06
N SER A 111 -17.31 -12.32 3.64
CA SER A 111 -17.50 -13.73 4.00
C SER A 111 -17.39 -13.93 5.51
N ASN A 112 -16.36 -13.34 6.14
CA ASN A 112 -16.19 -13.39 7.59
C ASN A 112 -17.34 -12.70 8.34
N MET A 113 -17.82 -11.56 7.84
CA MET A 113 -18.96 -10.85 8.45
C MET A 113 -20.26 -11.66 8.35
N ILE A 114 -20.49 -12.34 7.22
CA ILE A 114 -21.66 -13.22 7.03
C ILE A 114 -21.58 -14.43 7.96
N GLU A 115 -20.40 -15.06 8.08
CA GLU A 115 -20.17 -16.18 8.99
C GLU A 115 -20.47 -15.79 10.44
N VAL A 116 -19.91 -14.67 10.90
CA VAL A 116 -20.15 -14.14 12.25
C VAL A 116 -21.63 -13.79 12.44
N GLY A 117 -22.26 -13.09 11.49
CA GLY A 117 -23.67 -12.73 11.56
C GLY A 117 -24.59 -13.95 11.65
N SER A 118 -24.29 -15.00 10.90
CA SER A 118 -25.05 -16.26 10.89
C SER A 118 -24.98 -16.98 12.24
N SER A 119 -23.87 -16.83 12.98
CA SER A 119 -23.73 -17.41 14.33
C SER A 119 -24.72 -16.83 15.35
N PHE A 120 -25.27 -15.63 15.09
CA PHE A 120 -26.28 -14.99 15.94
C PHE A 120 -27.72 -15.24 15.49
N ALA A 121 -27.93 -15.84 14.31
CA ALA A 121 -29.26 -15.92 13.68
C ALA A 121 -30.18 -17.01 14.26
N GLY A 122 -29.66 -17.98 15.02
CA GLY A 122 -30.43 -19.07 15.63
C GLY A 122 -30.69 -20.25 14.71
#